data_AF-E3NDT3-F1
#
_entry.id   AF-E3NDT3-F1
#
_cell.length_a   1.000
_cell.length_b   1.000
_cell.length_c   1.000
_cell.angle_alpha   90.00
_cell.angle_beta   90.00
_cell.angle_gamma   90.00
#
_symmetry.space_group_name_H-M   'P 1'
#
loop_
_entity.id
_entity.type
_entity.pdbx_description
1 polymer ?
#
loop_
_entity_poly.entity_id
_entity_poly.type
_entity_poly.pdbx_seq_one_letter_code
_entity_poly.pdbx_strand_id
1 'polypeptide(L)'
;MSQNYPRMSSSPITSIGVLYTEKSLKCELYFNDPYGKQSFEYKETRKRNDFLKNFVEDLEEIINNQKSLVDSLKIKYSGLKENYTKNKLDPVINQIFKCLESRKELLQVKRLLIDAVDMSQAMRVVKLLDPSVLKKVEFCFEKGDEDIDMED
;
A
#
# COMPACT_ATOMS: atom_id res chain seq x y z
N MET A 1 15.91 12.44 17.03
CA MET A 1 16.75 12.18 15.85
C MET A 1 15.86 12.38 14.63
N SER A 2 16.18 13.36 13.78
CA SER A 2 15.40 13.63 12.56
C SER A 2 15.67 12.50 11.57
N GLN A 3 14.74 11.55 11.43
CA GLN A 3 14.75 10.65 10.28
C GLN A 3 14.48 11.51 9.04
N ASN A 4 15.29 11.31 8.01
CA ASN A 4 15.27 12.06 6.76
C ASN A 4 13.89 11.96 6.09
N TYR A 5 13.00 12.91 6.40
CA TYR A 5 11.83 13.17 5.57
C TYR A 5 12.35 13.55 4.17
N PRO A 6 12.00 12.82 3.10
CA PRO A 6 12.24 13.33 1.77
C PRO A 6 11.49 14.65 1.66
N ARG A 7 12.18 15.74 1.30
CA ARG A 7 11.50 17.00 0.97
C ARG A 7 10.46 16.67 -0.10
N MET A 8 9.18 16.68 0.27
CA MET A 8 8.09 16.43 -0.66
C MET A 8 8.23 17.44 -1.79
N SER A 9 8.35 16.94 -3.01
CA SER A 9 8.31 17.80 -4.19
C SER A 9 7.02 18.62 -4.18
N SER A 10 7.07 19.88 -4.61
CA SER A 10 5.85 20.70 -4.78
C SER A 10 4.93 20.17 -5.88
N SER A 11 5.40 19.19 -6.67
CA SER A 11 4.62 18.57 -7.72
C SER A 11 3.67 17.51 -7.21
N PRO A 12 2.47 17.39 -7.81
CA PRO A 12 1.50 16.38 -7.41
C PRO A 12 2.04 14.97 -7.66
N ILE A 13 1.83 14.08 -6.70
CA ILE A 13 2.15 12.65 -6.85
C ILE A 13 1.17 12.07 -7.87
N THR A 14 1.71 11.41 -8.90
CA THR A 14 0.94 10.77 -9.96
C THR A 14 0.78 9.27 -9.72
N SER A 15 1.66 8.61 -8.99
CA SER A 15 1.50 7.20 -8.60
C SER A 15 2.17 6.91 -7.27
N ILE A 16 1.55 6.02 -6.50
CA ILE A 16 2.01 5.57 -5.18
C ILE A 16 2.18 4.05 -5.22
N GLY A 17 3.37 3.57 -4.86
CA GLY A 17 3.69 2.16 -4.73
C GLY A 17 4.13 1.81 -3.31
N VAL A 18 3.33 1.03 -2.60
CA VAL A 18 3.69 0.40 -1.33
C VAL A 18 4.16 -1.02 -1.62
N LEU A 19 5.46 -1.26 -1.46
CA LEU A 19 6.11 -2.54 -1.69
C LEU A 19 6.58 -3.08 -0.34
N TYR A 20 6.14 -4.28 0.02
CA TYR A 20 6.48 -4.87 1.30
C TYR A 20 7.07 -6.27 1.14
N THR A 21 8.02 -6.59 2.00
CA THR A 21 8.67 -7.90 2.09
C THR A 21 8.59 -8.35 3.55
N GLU A 22 9.18 -9.50 3.85
CA GLU A 22 9.32 -10.03 5.21
C GLU A 22 10.15 -9.11 6.10
N LYS A 23 11.08 -8.35 5.51
CA LYS A 23 12.11 -7.58 6.22
C LYS A 23 12.12 -6.09 5.84
N SER A 24 11.24 -5.63 4.96
CA SER A 24 11.22 -4.22 4.58
C SER A 24 9.87 -3.74 4.06
N LEU A 25 9.64 -2.44 4.25
CA LEU A 25 8.51 -1.67 3.75
C LEU A 25 9.07 -0.51 2.94
N LYS A 26 8.70 -0.41 1.68
CA LYS A 26 9.16 0.64 0.77
C LYS A 26 7.95 1.37 0.21
N CYS A 27 8.02 2.69 0.21
CA CYS A 27 7.08 3.54 -0.50
C CYS A 27 7.80 4.18 -1.68
N GLU A 28 7.17 4.12 -2.85
CA GLU A 28 7.64 4.73 -4.09
C GLU A 28 6.62 5.77 -4.56
N LEU A 29 7.08 7.00 -4.73
CA LEU A 29 6.28 8.13 -5.20
C LEU A 29 6.78 8.53 -6.59
N TYR A 30 5.86 8.61 -7.53
CA TYR A 30 6.15 9.04 -8.89
C TYR A 30 5.49 10.39 -9.13
N PHE A 31 6.18 11.24 -9.89
CA PHE A 31 5.76 12.59 -10.22
C PHE A 31 5.86 12.77 -11.74
N ASN A 32 5.20 13.81 -12.26
CA ASN A 32 5.44 14.23 -13.63
C ASN A 32 6.88 14.72 -13.82
N ASP A 33 7.38 14.65 -15.05
CA ASP A 33 8.65 15.26 -15.42
C ASP A 33 8.66 16.76 -15.03
N PRO A 34 9.80 17.29 -14.55
CA PRO A 34 11.12 16.65 -14.44
C PRO A 34 11.38 15.94 -13.10
N TYR A 35 10.37 15.80 -12.23
CA TYR A 35 10.57 15.43 -10.82
C TYR A 35 10.82 13.93 -10.61
N GLY A 36 10.46 13.08 -11.58
CA GLY A 36 10.82 11.67 -11.61
C GLY A 36 10.23 10.85 -10.46
N LYS A 37 11.08 10.22 -9.66
CA LYS A 37 10.71 9.26 -8.61
C LYS A 37 11.42 9.58 -7.28
N GLN A 38 10.67 9.50 -6.19
CA GLN A 38 11.21 9.46 -4.83
C GLN A 38 10.83 8.14 -4.16
N SER A 39 11.62 7.69 -3.18
CA SER A 39 11.24 6.53 -2.38
C SER A 39 11.90 6.57 -1.01
N PHE A 40 11.23 5.98 -0.03
CA PHE A 40 11.80 5.69 1.28
C PHE A 40 11.57 4.22 1.62
N GLU A 41 12.47 3.65 2.41
CA GLU A 41 12.42 2.25 2.81
C GLU A 41 12.75 2.12 4.30
N TYR A 42 11.92 1.36 5.00
CA TYR A 42 12.10 0.97 6.39
C TYR A 42 12.39 -0.53 6.43
N LYS A 43 13.51 -0.90 7.04
CA LYS A 43 13.92 -2.30 7.19
C LYS A 43 13.65 -2.78 8.61
N GLU A 44 13.26 -4.04 8.73
CA GLU A 44 13.04 -4.71 10.00
C GLU A 44 14.34 -4.66 10.82
N THR A 45 14.24 -4.11 12.04
CA THR A 45 15.32 -4.14 13.02
C THR A 45 14.91 -5.05 14.18
N ARG A 46 15.82 -5.28 15.15
CA ARG A 46 15.50 -6.07 16.37
C ARG A 46 14.27 -5.54 17.13
N LYS A 47 13.83 -4.30 16.88
CA LYS A 47 12.57 -3.72 17.37
C LYS A 47 11.52 -3.70 16.25
N ARG A 48 10.88 -4.85 16.03
CA ARG A 48 9.91 -5.09 14.95
C ARG A 48 8.76 -4.09 14.90
N ASN A 49 8.28 -3.59 16.05
CA ASN A 49 7.14 -2.67 16.07
C ASN A 49 7.49 -1.23 15.65
N ASP A 50 8.75 -0.82 15.79
CA ASP A 50 9.15 0.57 15.55
C ASP A 50 9.19 0.89 14.05
N PHE A 51 9.60 -0.05 13.19
CA PHE A 51 9.74 0.23 11.75
C PHE A 51 8.39 0.27 11.01
N LEU A 52 7.44 -0.64 11.33
CA LEU A 52 6.11 -0.61 10.73
C LEU A 52 5.37 0.67 11.15
N LYS A 53 5.48 1.06 12.42
CA LYS A 53 4.89 2.30 12.93
C LYS A 53 5.42 3.51 12.16
N ASN A 54 6.74 3.68 12.08
CA ASN A 54 7.32 4.84 11.39
C ASN A 54 6.96 4.87 9.89
N PHE A 55 6.94 3.70 9.23
CA PHE A 55 6.50 3.60 7.84
C PHE A 55 5.04 4.05 7.67
N VAL A 56 4.15 3.62 8.56
CA VAL A 56 2.71 3.92 8.53
C VAL A 56 2.47 5.41 8.80
N GLU A 57 3.19 6.02 9.75
CA GLU A 57 3.12 7.46 10.02
C GLU A 57 3.49 8.29 8.78
N ASP A 58 4.60 7.95 8.11
CA ASP A 58 5.01 8.64 6.88
C ASP A 58 4.03 8.42 5.71
N LEU A 59 3.57 7.19 5.54
CA LEU A 59 2.59 6.86 4.50
C LEU A 59 1.26 7.59 4.73
N GLU A 60 0.81 7.66 5.97
CA GLU A 60 -0.42 8.36 6.36
C GLU A 60 -0.33 9.86 6.07
N GLU A 61 0.81 10.50 6.37
CA GLU A 61 1.02 11.91 6.04
C GLU A 61 0.94 12.15 4.53
N ILE A 62 1.60 11.31 3.72
CA ILE A 62 1.58 11.40 2.26
C ILE A 62 0.17 11.19 1.71
N ILE A 63 -0.49 10.12 2.15
CA ILE A 63 -1.83 9.79 1.71
C ILE A 63 -2.78 10.93 2.09
N ASN A 64 -2.75 11.46 3.31
CA ASN A 64 -3.66 12.54 3.73
C ASN A 64 -3.42 13.86 3.00
N ASN A 65 -2.18 14.17 2.63
CA ASN A 65 -1.84 15.38 1.88
C ASN A 65 -2.13 15.27 0.37
N GLN A 66 -2.37 14.06 -0.15
CA GLN A 66 -2.69 13.86 -1.56
C GLN A 66 -4.12 14.31 -1.89
N LYS A 67 -4.24 15.46 -2.55
CA LYS A 67 -5.53 16.02 -3.01
C LYS A 67 -5.80 15.76 -4.49
N SER A 68 -4.76 15.60 -5.29
CA SER A 68 -4.85 15.37 -6.73
C SER A 68 -5.12 13.89 -7.05
N LEU A 69 -5.73 13.68 -8.21
CA LEU A 69 -5.93 12.37 -8.83
C LEU A 69 -4.60 11.62 -8.98
N VAL A 70 -4.57 10.39 -8.48
CA VAL A 70 -3.45 9.45 -8.62
C VAL A 70 -3.77 8.49 -9.77
N ASP A 71 -2.84 8.33 -10.71
CA ASP A 71 -3.01 7.42 -11.85
C ASP A 71 -2.92 5.94 -11.45
N SER A 72 -2.15 5.63 -10.41
CA SER A 72 -1.99 4.27 -9.90
C SER A 72 -1.68 4.23 -8.40
N LEU A 73 -2.42 3.40 -7.66
CA LEU A 73 -2.06 2.93 -6.33
C LEU A 73 -1.70 1.44 -6.42
N LYS A 74 -0.49 1.09 -5.98
CA LYS A 74 0.00 -0.28 -5.96
C LYS A 74 0.35 -0.67 -4.53
N ILE A 75 -0.23 -1.76 -4.02
CA ILE A 75 0.11 -2.35 -2.73
C ILE A 75 0.53 -3.79 -2.99
N LYS A 76 1.83 -4.07 -3.00
CA LYS A 76 2.36 -5.33 -3.53
C LYS A 76 3.37 -5.98 -2.61
N TYR A 77 3.21 -7.28 -2.38
CA TYR A 77 4.26 -8.08 -1.78
C TYR A 77 5.39 -8.30 -2.78
N SER A 78 6.62 -8.06 -2.34
CA SER A 78 7.83 -8.15 -3.16
C SER A 78 8.88 -9.09 -2.55
N GLY A 79 8.49 -9.90 -1.56
CA GLY A 79 9.35 -10.89 -0.91
C GLY A 79 9.35 -12.25 -1.61
N LEU A 80 9.87 -13.27 -0.93
CA LEU A 80 9.89 -14.63 -1.47
C LEU A 80 8.49 -15.25 -1.42
N LYS A 81 8.09 -15.94 -2.48
CA LYS A 81 6.75 -16.53 -2.59
C LYS A 81 6.41 -17.47 -1.43
N GLU A 82 7.37 -18.24 -0.94
CA GLU A 82 7.26 -19.14 0.22
C GLU A 82 6.94 -18.42 1.54
N ASN A 83 7.19 -17.12 1.62
CA ASN A 83 6.90 -16.29 2.79
C ASN A 83 5.66 -15.42 2.61
N TYR A 84 5.00 -15.51 1.45
CA TYR A 84 3.68 -14.95 1.23
C TYR A 84 2.71 -15.81 2.05
N THR A 85 2.45 -15.44 3.30
CA THR A 85 1.49 -16.13 4.16
C THR A 85 0.57 -15.13 4.85
N LYS A 86 -0.72 -15.46 4.94
CA LYS A 86 -1.76 -14.67 5.64
C LYS A 86 -1.28 -13.99 6.93
N ASN A 87 -0.70 -14.77 7.85
CA ASN A 87 -0.27 -14.28 9.16
C ASN A 87 0.81 -13.17 9.11
N LYS A 88 1.62 -13.11 8.04
CA LYS A 88 2.65 -12.09 7.86
C LYS A 88 2.12 -10.86 7.12
N LEU A 89 1.21 -11.05 6.15
CA LEU A 89 0.72 -9.98 5.29
C LEU A 89 -0.42 -9.19 5.93
N ASP A 90 -1.34 -9.88 6.62
CA ASP A 90 -2.53 -9.27 7.23
C ASP A 90 -2.21 -8.06 8.10
N PRO A 91 -1.20 -8.09 9.01
CA PRO A 91 -0.90 -6.93 9.84
C PRO A 91 -0.44 -5.72 9.02
N VAL A 92 0.35 -5.94 7.97
CA VAL A 92 0.88 -4.86 7.13
C VAL A 92 -0.23 -4.24 6.27
N ILE A 93 -1.00 -5.07 5.57
CA ILE A 93 -2.12 -4.64 4.73
C ILE A 93 -3.15 -3.87 5.57
N ASN A 94 -3.50 -4.38 6.75
CA ASN A 94 -4.46 -3.72 7.64
C ASN A 94 -3.99 -2.34 8.10
N GLN A 95 -2.69 -2.12 8.33
CA GLN A 95 -2.18 -0.79 8.68
C GLN A 95 -2.23 0.16 7.49
N ILE A 96 -1.93 -0.32 6.29
CA ILE A 96 -2.07 0.49 5.06
C ILE A 96 -3.53 0.89 4.85
N PHE A 97 -4.49 0.00 5.12
CA PHE A 97 -5.92 0.34 5.03
C PHE A 97 -6.33 1.38 6.06
N LYS A 98 -5.76 1.34 7.27
CA LYS A 98 -6.01 2.39 8.27
C LYS A 98 -5.55 3.77 7.80
N CYS A 99 -4.43 3.86 7.07
CA CYS A 99 -4.00 5.12 6.45
C CYS A 99 -5.00 5.66 5.42
N LEU A 100 -5.66 4.77 4.68
CA LEU A 100 -6.70 5.15 3.73
C LEU A 100 -8.01 5.54 4.43
N GLU A 101 -8.36 4.82 5.51
CA GLU A 101 -9.54 5.08 6.35
C GLU A 101 -9.44 6.40 7.14
N SER A 102 -8.23 6.88 7.45
CA SER A 102 -8.07 8.13 8.20
C SER A 102 -8.35 9.39 7.36
N ARG A 103 -8.49 9.24 6.04
CA ARG A 103 -8.86 10.34 5.15
C ARG A 103 -10.31 10.77 5.35
N LYS A 104 -10.54 12.08 5.34
CA LYS A 104 -11.90 12.67 5.31
C LYS A 104 -12.61 12.46 3.96
N GLU A 105 -11.84 12.43 2.88
CA GLU A 105 -12.34 12.26 1.51
C GLU A 105 -11.66 11.06 0.87
N LEU A 106 -12.40 10.29 0.08
CA LEU A 106 -11.88 9.11 -0.61
C LEU A 106 -10.68 9.48 -1.49
N LEU A 107 -9.67 8.60 -1.53
CA LEU A 107 -8.52 8.82 -2.37
C LEU A 107 -8.90 8.62 -3.85
N GLN A 108 -8.64 9.62 -4.68
CA GLN A 108 -8.89 9.55 -6.10
C GLN A 108 -7.80 8.75 -6.81
N VAL A 109 -8.14 7.52 -7.24
CA VAL A 109 -7.21 6.59 -7.89
C VAL A 109 -7.82 6.05 -9.18
N LYS A 110 -7.10 6.15 -10.31
CA LYS A 110 -7.56 5.54 -11.57
C LYS A 110 -7.35 4.03 -11.63
N ARG A 111 -6.24 3.53 -11.06
CA ARG A 111 -5.84 2.13 -11.16
C ARG A 111 -5.37 1.61 -9.80
N LEU A 112 -6.04 0.58 -9.30
CA LEU A 112 -5.64 -0.15 -8.11
C LEU A 112 -5.00 -1.48 -8.51
N LEU A 113 -3.82 -1.76 -7.98
CA LEU A 113 -3.22 -3.10 -7.99
C LEU A 113 -2.90 -3.48 -6.54
N ILE A 114 -3.48 -4.57 -6.06
CA ILE A 114 -3.25 -5.04 -4.69
C ILE A 114 -3.01 -6.54 -4.62
N ASP A 115 -1.97 -6.92 -3.89
CA ASP A 115 -1.80 -8.26 -3.36
C ASP A 115 -2.62 -8.36 -2.06
N ALA A 116 -3.72 -9.10 -2.09
CA ALA A 116 -4.65 -9.27 -0.98
C ALA A 116 -4.61 -10.72 -0.47
N VAL A 117 -4.94 -10.90 0.81
CA VAL A 117 -5.02 -12.23 1.41
C VAL A 117 -6.36 -12.90 1.07
N ASP A 118 -7.44 -12.14 1.10
CA ASP A 118 -8.78 -12.63 0.79
C ASP A 118 -9.63 -11.56 0.09
N MET A 119 -10.79 -11.97 -0.42
CA MET A 119 -11.72 -11.08 -1.11
C MET A 119 -12.24 -9.96 -0.18
N SER A 120 -12.31 -10.20 1.13
CA SER A 120 -12.76 -9.18 2.09
C SER A 120 -11.78 -8.01 2.13
N GLN A 121 -10.48 -8.28 2.17
CA GLN A 121 -9.45 -7.24 2.08
C GLN A 121 -9.48 -6.50 0.74
N ALA A 122 -9.60 -7.25 -0.36
CA ALA A 122 -9.72 -6.68 -1.70
C ALA A 122 -10.91 -5.70 -1.81
N MET A 123 -12.07 -6.09 -1.27
CA MET A 123 -13.26 -5.23 -1.26
C MET A 123 -13.16 -4.07 -0.29
N ARG A 124 -12.48 -4.25 0.84
CA ARG A 124 -12.25 -3.16 1.79
C ARG A 124 -11.47 -2.03 1.15
N VAL A 125 -10.36 -2.31 0.47
CA VAL A 125 -9.58 -1.23 -0.17
C VAL A 125 -10.35 -0.51 -1.27
N VAL A 126 -11.15 -1.22 -2.08
CA VAL A 126 -11.97 -0.60 -3.14
C VAL A 126 -12.95 0.42 -2.55
N LYS A 127 -13.56 0.11 -1.41
CA LYS A 127 -14.49 1.01 -0.72
C LYS A 127 -13.83 2.27 -0.15
N LEU A 128 -12.51 2.27 -0.02
CA LEU A 128 -11.72 3.41 0.47
C LEU A 128 -11.21 4.32 -0.65
N LEU A 129 -11.53 4.01 -1.91
CA LEU A 129 -11.17 4.78 -3.09
C LEU A 129 -12.41 5.45 -3.70
N ASP A 130 -12.20 6.57 -4.38
CA ASP A 130 -13.28 7.28 -5.09
C ASP A 130 -13.72 6.47 -6.33
N PRO A 131 -14.94 5.90 -6.34
CA PRO A 131 -15.40 5.06 -7.44
C PRO A 131 -15.64 5.84 -8.74
N SER A 132 -15.82 7.16 -8.68
CA SER A 132 -16.13 7.99 -9.86
C SER A 132 -14.96 8.08 -10.85
N VAL A 133 -13.73 7.87 -10.36
CA VAL A 133 -12.50 7.96 -11.15
C VAL A 133 -11.80 6.62 -11.32
N LEU A 134 -12.24 5.57 -10.62
CA LEU A 134 -11.64 4.25 -10.64
C LEU A 134 -11.93 3.54 -11.97
N LYS A 135 -10.88 3.25 -12.74
CA LYS A 135 -10.97 2.66 -14.09
C LYS A 135 -10.56 1.20 -14.14
N LYS A 136 -9.67 0.78 -13.25
CA LYS A 136 -9.13 -0.58 -13.24
C LYS A 136 -8.82 -1.02 -11.82
N VAL A 137 -9.18 -2.26 -11.51
CA VAL A 137 -8.83 -2.92 -10.26
C VAL A 137 -8.25 -4.28 -10.59
N GLU A 138 -7.06 -4.56 -10.07
CA GLU A 138 -6.39 -5.85 -10.19
C GLU A 138 -6.11 -6.40 -8.79
N PHE A 139 -6.61 -7.61 -8.54
CA PHE A 139 -6.36 -8.35 -7.31
C PHE A 139 -5.44 -9.53 -7.60
N CYS A 140 -4.38 -9.64 -6.82
CA CYS A 140 -3.57 -10.84 -6.73
C CYS A 140 -3.86 -11.50 -5.40
N PHE A 141 -4.29 -12.75 -5.41
CA PHE A 141 -4.50 -13.54 -4.20
C PHE A 141 -3.39 -14.57 -4.03
N GLU A 142 -3.16 -15.02 -2.80
CA GLU A 142 -2.39 -16.24 -2.58
C GLU A 142 -3.05 -17.39 -3.35
N LYS A 143 -2.27 -18.34 -3.86
CA LYS A 143 -2.84 -19.68 -4.10
C LYS A 143 -3.08 -20.26 -2.71
N GLY A 144 -4.28 -20.09 -2.19
CA GLY A 144 -4.71 -20.89 -1.05
C GLY A 144 -4.69 -22.35 -1.49
N ASP A 145 -3.91 -23.18 -0.82
CA ASP A 145 -4.24 -24.59 -0.67
C ASP A 145 -5.48 -24.67 0.25
N GLU A 146 -6.56 -23.99 -0.13
CA GLU A 146 -7.86 -24.26 0.47
C GLU A 146 -8.29 -25.58 -0.15
N ASP A 147 -8.16 -26.66 0.63
CA ASP A 147 -8.91 -27.88 0.37
C ASP A 147 -10.37 -27.45 0.21
N ILE A 148 -10.83 -27.40 -1.03
CA ILE A 148 -12.24 -27.20 -1.34
C ILE A 148 -12.89 -28.51 -0.92
N ASP A 149 -13.36 -28.58 0.33
CA ASP A 149 -14.34 -29.60 0.73
C ASP A 149 -15.60 -29.34 -0.11
N MET A 150 -15.66 -30.02 -1.24
CA MET A 150 -16.89 -30.25 -1.97
C MET A 150 -17.67 -31.30 -1.17
N GLU A 151 -18.29 -30.90 -0.06
CA GLU A 151 -19.40 -31.68 0.49
C GLU A 151 -20.60 -31.50 -0.45
N ASP A 152 -21.06 -32.62 -1.01
CA ASP A 152 -22.18 -32.79 -1.95
C ASP A 152 -23.55 -32.33 -1.41
#